data_AF-A0A954A556-F1
#
_entry.id   AF-A0A954A556-F1
#
_cell.length_a   1.000
_cell.length_b   1.000
_cell.length_c   1.000
_cell.angle_alpha   90.00
_cell.angle_beta   90.00
_cell.angle_gamma   90.00
#
_symmetry.space_group_name_H-M   'P 1'
#
loop_
_entity.id
_entity.type
_entity.pdbx_description
1 polymer ?
#
loop_
_entity_poly.entity_id
_entity_poly.type
_entity_poly.pdbx_seq_one_letter_code
_entity_poly.pdbx_strand_id
1 'polypeptide(L)'
;HEYPNPFVTAEVLSALFAAKQCGQTLDSGKVIRGLTALQRNRTRKGAFSYFAATRPSASVTAAAGRMPACELALLRYGKSTQEQLATALRAAFEHHGLLAAVRKYDDHADVHGYGGFFFWFDMLGRARAITALSDGPLRTELAGRMRKTIVEELPEIDGCFVDSHELGRTYGTAMALLSLAVLR
;
A
#
# COMPACT_ATOMS: atom_id res chain seq x y z
N HIS A 1 -10.80 -18.53 -5.73
CA HIS A 1 -9.59 -19.22 -5.23
C HIS A 1 -8.93 -18.36 -4.17
N GLU A 2 -8.69 -18.89 -2.98
CA GLU A 2 -7.95 -18.15 -1.94
C GLU A 2 -6.46 -18.45 -2.08
N TYR A 3 -5.68 -17.42 -2.41
CA TYR A 3 -4.22 -17.52 -2.43
C TYR A 3 -3.64 -16.57 -1.36
N PRO A 4 -2.57 -16.97 -0.67
CA PRO A 4 -1.92 -16.10 0.30
C PRO A 4 -1.21 -14.93 -0.42
N ASN A 5 -1.65 -13.69 -0.16
CA ASN A 5 -1.06 -12.47 -0.68
C ASN A 5 -0.23 -11.74 0.39
N PRO A 6 1.04 -11.35 0.11
CA PRO A 6 1.86 -10.65 1.10
C PRO A 6 1.28 -9.31 1.56
N PHE A 7 0.66 -8.54 0.66
CA PHE A 7 0.05 -7.25 1.01
C PHE A 7 -1.21 -7.40 1.87
N VAL A 8 -1.99 -8.47 1.69
CA VAL A 8 -3.09 -8.81 2.61
C VAL A 8 -2.53 -9.20 3.99
N THR A 9 -1.43 -9.95 4.02
CA THR A 9 -0.72 -10.25 5.28
C THR A 9 -0.26 -8.96 5.97
N ALA A 10 0.23 -7.98 5.21
CA ALA A 10 0.64 -6.67 5.73
C ALA A 10 -0.52 -5.87 6.33
N GLU A 11 -1.71 -5.88 5.70
CA GLU A 11 -2.90 -5.23 6.25
C GLU A 11 -3.38 -5.90 7.54
N VAL A 12 -3.39 -7.24 7.59
CA VAL A 12 -3.73 -7.98 8.82
C VAL A 12 -2.74 -7.65 9.94
N LEU A 13 -1.43 -7.63 9.66
CA LEU A 13 -0.41 -7.23 10.64
C LEU A 13 -0.60 -5.77 11.09
N SER A 14 -0.97 -4.88 10.19
CA SER A 14 -1.27 -3.48 10.53
C SER A 14 -2.49 -3.35 11.44
N ALA A 15 -3.56 -4.11 11.18
CA ALA A 15 -4.74 -4.16 12.04
C ALA A 15 -4.42 -4.74 13.43
N LEU A 16 -3.64 -5.82 13.48
CA LEU A 16 -3.16 -6.40 14.74
C LEU A 16 -2.30 -5.40 15.53
N PHE A 17 -1.41 -4.65 14.85
CA PHE A 17 -0.63 -3.61 15.50
C PHE A 17 -1.53 -2.55 16.13
N ALA A 18 -2.54 -2.07 15.40
CA ALA A 18 -3.51 -1.12 15.93
C ALA A 18 -4.28 -1.68 17.14
N ALA A 19 -4.73 -2.93 17.07
CA ALA A 19 -5.39 -3.60 18.20
C ALA A 19 -4.48 -3.67 19.44
N LYS A 20 -3.19 -3.97 19.27
CA LYS A 20 -2.20 -3.94 20.34
C LYS A 20 -2.03 -2.53 20.94
N GLN A 21 -2.03 -1.48 20.12
CA GLN A 21 -1.98 -0.09 20.61
C GLN A 21 -3.22 0.26 21.46
N CYS A 22 -4.36 -0.37 21.18
CA CYS A 22 -5.58 -0.27 21.99
C CYS A 22 -5.60 -1.23 23.21
N GLY A 23 -4.45 -1.81 23.59
CA GLY A 23 -4.33 -2.66 24.79
C GLY A 23 -4.78 -4.12 24.60
N GLN A 24 -5.08 -4.56 23.37
CA GLN A 24 -5.44 -5.95 23.12
C GLN A 24 -4.22 -6.88 23.25
N THR A 25 -4.43 -8.03 23.88
CA THR A 25 -3.42 -9.09 23.93
C THR A 25 -3.44 -9.87 22.64
N LEU A 26 -2.27 -10.03 22.01
CA LEU A 26 -2.12 -10.76 20.77
C LEU A 26 -1.37 -12.08 20.99
N ASP A 27 -1.71 -13.08 20.18
CA ASP A 27 -0.90 -14.28 20.00
C ASP A 27 0.40 -13.90 19.27
N SER A 28 1.49 -13.81 20.03
CA SER A 28 2.81 -13.45 19.52
C SER A 28 3.33 -14.44 18.49
N GLY A 29 2.99 -15.74 18.62
CA GLY A 29 3.36 -16.78 17.66
C GLY A 29 2.73 -16.53 16.29
N LYS A 30 1.44 -16.15 16.24
CA LYS A 30 0.77 -15.78 14.98
C LYS A 30 1.36 -14.52 14.36
N VAL A 31 1.65 -13.50 15.16
CA VAL A 31 2.29 -12.26 14.67
C VAL A 31 3.68 -12.54 14.08
N ILE A 32 4.52 -13.31 14.78
CA ILE A 32 5.86 -13.67 14.32
C ILE A 32 5.81 -14.46 13.01
N ARG A 33 4.87 -15.40 12.88
CA ARG A 33 4.66 -16.15 11.63
C ARG A 33 4.24 -15.25 10.47
N GLY A 34 3.32 -14.32 10.70
CA GLY A 34 2.89 -13.33 9.70
C GLY A 34 4.06 -12.46 9.24
N LEU A 35 4.85 -11.92 10.18
CA LEU A 35 6.04 -11.12 9.88
C LEU A 35 7.06 -11.92 9.07
N THR A 36 7.33 -13.16 9.47
CA THR A 36 8.26 -14.06 8.76
C THR A 36 7.79 -14.32 7.32
N ALA A 37 6.49 -14.58 7.14
CA ALA A 37 5.90 -14.80 5.83
C ALA A 37 5.99 -13.54 4.94
N LEU A 38 5.72 -12.36 5.50
CA LEU A 38 5.83 -11.09 4.78
C LEU A 38 7.28 -10.79 4.38
N GLN A 39 8.23 -10.93 5.31
CA GLN A 39 9.65 -10.72 5.06
C GLN A 39 10.20 -11.68 4.00
N ARG A 40 9.77 -12.96 4.00
CA ARG A 40 10.19 -13.94 2.99
C ARG A 40 9.78 -13.55 1.57
N ASN A 41 8.70 -12.78 1.43
CA ASN A 41 8.20 -12.32 0.13
C ASN A 41 8.85 -11.00 -0.33
N ARG A 42 9.74 -10.41 0.47
CA ARG A 42 10.51 -9.23 0.13
C ARG A 42 11.78 -9.64 -0.62
N THR A 43 11.97 -9.10 -1.83
CA THR A 43 13.19 -9.28 -2.61
C THR A 43 14.34 -8.42 -2.04
N ARG A 44 15.57 -8.70 -2.46
CA ARG A 44 16.75 -7.86 -2.12
C ARG A 44 16.62 -6.41 -2.57
N LYS A 45 15.81 -6.14 -3.61
CA LYS A 45 15.52 -4.79 -4.12
C LYS A 45 14.34 -4.12 -3.40
N GLY A 46 13.78 -4.74 -2.36
CA GLY A 46 12.64 -4.21 -1.61
C GLY A 46 11.27 -4.45 -2.25
N ALA A 47 11.20 -5.01 -3.46
CA ALA A 47 9.93 -5.39 -4.09
C ALA A 47 9.29 -6.59 -3.39
N PHE A 48 7.96 -6.65 -3.32
CA PHE A 48 7.22 -7.76 -2.70
C PHE A 48 6.53 -8.62 -3.76
N SER A 49 6.62 -9.95 -3.64
CA SER A 49 5.87 -10.89 -4.49
C SER A 49 4.36 -10.63 -4.41
N TYR A 50 3.64 -10.92 -5.49
CA TYR A 50 2.17 -10.81 -5.51
C TYR A 50 1.51 -11.97 -4.75
N PHE A 51 1.99 -13.19 -4.99
CA PHE A 51 1.62 -14.40 -4.24
C PHE A 51 2.71 -14.78 -3.26
N ALA A 52 2.33 -15.48 -2.17
CA ALA A 52 3.31 -16.05 -1.28
C ALA A 52 4.15 -17.09 -2.03
N ALA A 53 5.44 -16.82 -2.12
CA ALA A 53 6.38 -17.67 -2.82
C ALA A 53 7.41 -18.28 -1.86
N THR A 54 7.96 -19.42 -2.24
CA THR A 54 9.12 -20.02 -1.58
C THR A 54 10.39 -19.21 -1.84
N ARG A 55 10.48 -18.58 -3.02
CA ARG A 55 11.52 -17.64 -3.41
C ARG A 55 10.87 -16.33 -3.88
N PRO A 56 11.19 -15.17 -3.28
CA PRO A 56 10.58 -13.92 -3.69
C PRO A 56 10.99 -13.54 -5.11
N SER A 57 10.00 -13.20 -5.94
CA SER A 57 10.20 -12.77 -7.32
C SER A 57 9.21 -11.66 -7.63
N ALA A 58 9.72 -10.44 -7.74
CA ALA A 58 8.97 -9.27 -8.14
C ALA A 58 9.95 -8.21 -8.65
N SER A 59 9.55 -7.48 -9.70
CA SER A 59 10.20 -6.22 -10.04
C SER A 59 9.67 -5.11 -9.13
N VAL A 60 10.49 -4.09 -8.89
CA VAL A 60 10.05 -2.87 -8.17
C VAL A 60 8.87 -2.24 -8.90
N THR A 61 8.98 -2.14 -10.23
CA THR A 61 7.93 -1.59 -11.10
C THR A 61 6.60 -2.31 -10.95
N ALA A 62 6.55 -3.65 -10.87
CA ALA A 62 5.28 -4.38 -10.71
C ALA A 62 4.79 -4.45 -9.25
N ALA A 63 5.62 -4.05 -8.28
CA ALA A 63 5.28 -4.11 -6.86
C ALA A 63 5.03 -2.72 -6.23
N ALA A 64 5.26 -1.64 -6.98
CA ALA A 64 5.33 -0.29 -6.47
C ALA A 64 4.07 0.13 -5.69
N GLY A 65 2.89 -0.29 -6.13
CA GLY A 65 1.62 -0.02 -5.45
C GLY A 65 1.55 -0.63 -4.04
N ARG A 66 1.90 -1.92 -3.91
CA ARG A 66 1.81 -2.68 -2.65
C ARG A 66 3.01 -2.50 -1.71
N MET A 67 4.15 -2.02 -2.21
CA MET A 67 5.38 -1.87 -1.42
C MET A 67 5.20 -1.01 -0.16
N PRO A 68 4.56 0.17 -0.19
CA PRO A 68 4.41 1.02 0.99
C PRO A 68 3.68 0.35 2.17
N ALA A 69 2.56 -0.34 1.91
CA ALA A 69 1.80 -1.03 2.95
C ALA A 69 2.61 -2.17 3.58
N CYS A 70 3.33 -2.94 2.74
CA CYS A 70 4.22 -4.01 3.21
C CYS A 70 5.36 -3.48 4.08
N GLU A 71 6.06 -2.44 3.65
CA GLU A 71 7.15 -1.85 4.44
C GLU A 71 6.64 -1.22 5.74
N LEU A 72 5.49 -0.55 5.70
CA LEU A 72 4.86 0.03 6.89
C LEU A 72 4.56 -1.05 7.94
N ALA A 73 3.97 -2.16 7.52
CA ALA A 73 3.68 -3.28 8.42
C ALA A 73 4.96 -3.81 9.06
N LEU A 74 6.05 -3.99 8.29
CA LEU A 74 7.33 -4.42 8.82
C LEU A 74 7.95 -3.39 9.77
N LEU A 75 7.91 -2.10 9.43
CA LEU A 75 8.46 -1.02 10.23
C LEU A 75 7.83 -0.95 11.63
N ARG A 76 6.50 -1.08 11.71
CA ARG A 76 5.75 -1.07 12.98
C ARG A 76 6.19 -2.15 13.97
N TYR A 77 6.72 -3.26 13.47
CA TYR A 77 7.25 -4.36 14.28
C TYR A 77 8.79 -4.39 14.34
N GLY A 78 9.47 -3.32 13.93
CA GLY A 78 10.93 -3.23 13.96
C GLY A 78 11.62 -4.18 12.97
N LYS A 79 10.93 -4.55 11.88
CA LYS A 79 11.42 -5.46 10.82
C LYS A 79 11.72 -4.75 9.49
N SER A 80 11.64 -3.41 9.50
CA SER A 80 12.05 -2.52 8.41
C SER A 80 12.65 -1.24 8.99
N THR A 81 13.18 -0.38 8.15
CA THR A 81 13.79 0.91 8.53
C THR A 81 13.06 2.08 7.85
N GLN A 82 13.29 3.29 8.36
CA GLN A 82 12.79 4.52 7.75
C GLN A 82 13.28 4.67 6.29
N GLU A 83 14.53 4.32 6.01
CA GLU A 83 15.12 4.33 4.66
C GLU A 83 14.41 3.36 3.71
N GLN A 84 14.08 2.17 4.21
CA GLN A 84 13.37 1.14 3.44
C GLN A 84 11.93 1.57 3.12
N LEU A 85 11.24 2.18 4.08
CA LEU A 85 9.92 2.78 3.86
C LEU A 85 9.97 3.94 2.86
N ALA A 86 10.96 4.83 3.00
CA ALA A 86 11.19 5.93 2.06
C ALA A 86 11.47 5.43 0.64
N THR A 87 12.25 4.37 0.49
CA THR A 87 12.53 3.73 -0.80
C THR A 87 11.24 3.20 -1.44
N ALA A 88 10.41 2.50 -0.66
CA ALA A 88 9.11 2.01 -1.15
C ALA A 88 8.17 3.14 -1.57
N LEU A 89 8.13 4.24 -0.81
CA LEU A 89 7.33 5.41 -1.16
C LEU A 89 7.82 6.10 -2.43
N ARG A 90 9.14 6.29 -2.60
CA ARG A 90 9.71 6.85 -3.83
C ARG A 90 9.34 6.00 -5.04
N ALA A 91 9.48 4.68 -4.96
CA ALA A 91 9.08 3.77 -6.02
C ALA A 91 7.57 3.86 -6.34
N ALA A 92 6.72 3.97 -5.31
CA ALA A 92 5.27 4.11 -5.50
C ALA A 92 4.90 5.40 -6.24
N PHE A 93 5.60 6.50 -6.00
CA PHE A 93 5.41 7.75 -6.73
C PHE A 93 6.02 7.70 -8.14
N GLU A 94 7.21 7.13 -8.30
CA GLU A 94 7.88 6.97 -9.60
C GLU A 94 7.02 6.18 -10.59
N HIS A 95 6.39 5.10 -10.11
CA HIS A 95 5.59 4.20 -10.94
C HIS A 95 4.07 4.45 -10.84
N HIS A 96 3.64 5.56 -10.22
CA HIS A 96 2.21 5.85 -10.02
C HIS A 96 1.42 5.86 -11.33
N GLY A 97 1.99 6.43 -12.39
CA GLY A 97 1.32 6.51 -13.70
C GLY A 97 0.95 5.15 -14.29
N LEU A 98 1.73 4.10 -14.01
CA LEU A 98 1.44 2.74 -14.48
C LEU A 98 0.21 2.16 -13.78
N LEU A 99 0.14 2.30 -12.45
CA LEU A 99 -1.02 1.88 -11.67
C LEU A 99 -2.28 2.72 -12.01
N ALA A 100 -2.12 4.03 -12.20
CA ALA A 100 -3.21 4.93 -12.56
C ALA A 100 -3.79 4.62 -13.94
N ALA A 101 -2.95 4.23 -14.91
CA ALA A 101 -3.38 3.89 -16.26
C ALA A 101 -4.35 2.70 -16.29
N VAL A 102 -4.27 1.79 -15.31
CA VAL A 102 -5.12 0.59 -15.26
C VAL A 102 -6.27 0.68 -14.24
N ARG A 103 -6.42 1.78 -13.49
CA ARG A 103 -7.39 1.94 -12.38
C ARG A 103 -8.83 1.51 -12.70
N LYS A 104 -9.29 1.78 -13.93
CA LYS A 104 -10.68 1.53 -14.36
C LYS A 104 -10.85 0.18 -15.07
N TYR A 105 -9.86 -0.70 -15.01
CA TYR A 105 -9.95 -2.07 -15.50
C TYR A 105 -10.27 -3.02 -14.34
N ASP A 106 -11.14 -3.98 -14.59
CA ASP A 106 -11.62 -4.95 -13.60
C ASP A 106 -10.68 -6.17 -13.46
N ASP A 107 -9.70 -6.31 -14.37
CA ASP A 107 -8.72 -7.39 -14.38
C ASP A 107 -7.30 -6.88 -14.10
N HIS A 108 -6.37 -7.84 -13.92
CA HIS A 108 -4.95 -7.54 -14.04
C HIS A 108 -4.65 -7.17 -15.49
N ALA A 109 -4.21 -5.95 -15.71
CA ALA A 109 -3.87 -5.42 -17.02
C ALA A 109 -2.35 -5.24 -17.14
N ASP A 110 -1.92 -4.99 -18.38
CA ASP A 110 -0.55 -4.68 -18.78
C ASP A 110 0.54 -5.76 -18.52
N VAL A 111 1.78 -5.44 -18.87
CA VAL A 111 2.96 -6.33 -18.73
C VAL A 111 3.48 -6.43 -17.29
N HIS A 112 3.03 -5.55 -16.40
CA HIS A 112 3.34 -5.51 -14.99
C HIS A 112 2.28 -6.22 -14.14
N GLY A 113 1.11 -6.51 -14.71
CA GLY A 113 0.03 -7.23 -14.04
C GLY A 113 -0.59 -6.39 -12.93
N TYR A 114 -0.82 -5.11 -13.18
CA TYR A 114 -1.51 -4.26 -12.23
C TYR A 114 -3.02 -4.53 -12.25
N GLY A 115 -3.62 -4.77 -11.09
CA GLY A 115 -5.08 -4.84 -10.93
C GLY A 115 -5.65 -3.45 -10.64
N GLY A 116 -6.49 -2.92 -11.53
CA GLY A 116 -7.10 -1.59 -11.38
C GLY A 116 -7.88 -1.44 -10.08
N PHE A 117 -8.59 -2.50 -9.68
CA PHE A 117 -9.37 -2.61 -8.45
C PHE A 117 -8.55 -2.56 -7.14
N PHE A 118 -7.22 -2.55 -7.22
CA PHE A 118 -6.34 -2.30 -6.06
C PHE A 118 -5.85 -0.85 -6.00
N PHE A 119 -6.19 0.01 -6.96
CA PHE A 119 -5.68 1.38 -7.02
C PHE A 119 -5.94 2.13 -5.70
N TRP A 120 -7.18 2.22 -5.24
CA TRP A 120 -7.50 2.97 -4.02
C TRP A 120 -7.01 2.28 -2.74
N PHE A 121 -6.89 0.95 -2.76
CA PHE A 121 -6.23 0.18 -1.70
C PHE A 121 -4.76 0.59 -1.55
N ASP A 122 -4.01 0.62 -2.65
CA ASP A 122 -2.61 1.03 -2.68
C ASP A 122 -2.44 2.52 -2.31
N MET A 123 -3.37 3.38 -2.73
CA MET A 123 -3.38 4.80 -2.35
C MET A 123 -3.53 4.99 -0.84
N LEU A 124 -4.44 4.28 -0.18
CA LEU A 124 -4.60 4.34 1.28
C LEU A 124 -3.37 3.78 2.01
N GLY A 125 -2.82 2.66 1.54
CA GLY A 125 -1.58 2.09 2.05
C GLY A 125 -0.41 3.08 1.97
N ARG A 126 -0.28 3.77 0.83
CA ARG A 126 0.70 4.83 0.61
C ARG A 126 0.50 6.01 1.55
N ALA A 127 -0.73 6.51 1.72
CA ALA A 127 -1.03 7.61 2.64
C ALA A 127 -0.62 7.29 4.08
N ARG A 128 -0.98 6.09 4.57
CA ARG A 128 -0.57 5.60 5.89
C ARG A 128 0.95 5.49 6.00
N ALA A 129 1.63 4.99 4.97
CA ALA A 129 3.08 4.88 4.95
C ALA A 129 3.76 6.26 5.02
N ILE A 130 3.26 7.27 4.30
CA ILE A 130 3.77 8.65 4.38
C ILE A 130 3.71 9.17 5.82
N THR A 131 2.61 8.93 6.54
CA THR A 131 2.47 9.40 7.94
C THR A 131 3.40 8.71 8.93
N ALA A 132 3.94 7.54 8.58
CA ALA A 132 4.86 6.78 9.43
C ALA A 132 6.33 7.14 9.18
N LEU A 133 6.62 7.97 8.17
CA LEU A 133 7.94 8.57 8.03
C LEU A 133 8.23 9.48 9.23
N SER A 134 9.49 9.51 9.65
CA SER A 134 9.96 10.53 10.58
C SER A 134 9.66 11.93 10.04
N ASP A 135 9.41 12.88 10.95
CA ASP A 135 9.18 14.27 10.57
C ASP A 135 10.37 14.85 9.80
N GLY A 136 10.08 15.52 8.70
CA GLY A 136 11.11 16.11 7.85
C GLY A 136 10.62 16.45 6.43
N PRO A 137 11.51 17.01 5.60
CA PRO A 137 11.15 17.52 4.27
C PRO A 137 10.52 16.46 3.36
N LEU A 138 11.01 15.22 3.40
CA LEU A 138 10.49 14.13 2.58
C LEU A 138 9.02 13.80 2.91
N ARG A 139 8.67 13.73 4.20
CA ARG A 139 7.28 13.49 4.63
C ARG A 139 6.36 14.60 4.12
N THR A 140 6.78 15.85 4.29
CA THR A 140 6.01 17.03 3.83
C THR A 140 5.83 17.04 2.31
N GLU A 141 6.90 16.78 1.56
CA GLU A 141 6.87 16.72 0.09
C GLU A 141 5.90 15.63 -0.39
N LEU A 142 6.06 14.40 0.10
CA LEU A 142 5.24 13.28 -0.35
C LEU A 142 3.78 13.43 0.08
N ALA A 143 3.51 13.97 1.28
CA ALA A 143 2.14 14.27 1.71
C ALA A 143 1.50 15.35 0.81
N GLY A 144 2.24 16.42 0.49
CA GLY A 144 1.78 17.45 -0.43
C GLY A 144 1.46 16.91 -1.82
N ARG A 145 2.36 16.09 -2.38
CA ARG A 145 2.13 15.41 -3.67
C ARG A 145 0.91 14.49 -3.64
N MET A 146 0.75 13.71 -2.57
CA MET A 146 -0.39 12.80 -2.42
C MET A 146 -1.72 13.58 -2.36
N ARG A 147 -1.77 14.68 -1.59
CA ARG A 147 -2.96 15.53 -1.50
C ARG A 147 -3.28 16.17 -2.86
N LYS A 148 -2.26 16.67 -3.56
CA LYS A 148 -2.42 17.23 -4.90
C LYS A 148 -3.03 16.21 -5.87
N THR A 149 -2.45 15.01 -5.95
CA THR A 149 -2.99 13.94 -6.80
C THR A 149 -4.44 13.60 -6.45
N ILE A 150 -4.77 13.46 -5.16
CA ILE A 150 -6.15 13.15 -4.77
C ILE A 150 -7.10 14.31 -5.09
N VAL A 151 -6.74 15.57 -4.81
CA VAL A 151 -7.69 16.70 -4.90
C VAL A 151 -7.80 17.29 -6.30
N GLU A 152 -6.72 17.27 -7.08
CA GLU A 152 -6.66 17.96 -8.37
C GLU A 152 -6.72 17.02 -9.57
N GLU A 153 -6.21 15.78 -9.45
CA GLU A 153 -5.99 14.91 -10.61
C GLU A 153 -7.01 13.77 -10.71
N LEU A 154 -7.49 13.26 -9.57
CA LEU A 154 -8.32 12.06 -9.50
C LEU A 154 -9.84 12.23 -9.37
N PRO A 155 -10.41 13.38 -8.93
CA PRO A 155 -11.86 13.52 -8.82
C PRO A 155 -12.54 13.49 -10.20
N GLU A 156 -13.76 12.96 -10.22
CA GLU A 156 -14.70 13.19 -11.31
C GLU A 156 -15.28 14.62 -11.21
N ILE A 157 -16.02 15.06 -12.23
CA ILE A 157 -16.54 16.44 -12.32
C ILE A 157 -17.42 16.87 -11.12
N ASP A 158 -18.07 15.91 -10.45
CA ASP A 158 -18.92 16.13 -9.28
C ASP A 158 -18.15 16.04 -7.94
N GLY A 159 -16.82 15.93 -8.00
CA GLY A 159 -15.95 15.79 -6.83
C GLY A 159 -15.92 14.40 -6.22
N CYS A 160 -16.66 13.42 -6.76
CA CYS A 160 -16.57 12.03 -6.33
C CYS A 160 -15.32 11.36 -6.89
N PHE A 161 -15.02 10.17 -6.39
CA PHE A 161 -13.94 9.33 -6.88
C PHE A 161 -14.48 7.97 -7.31
N VAL A 162 -13.98 7.46 -8.44
CA VAL A 162 -14.36 6.16 -8.98
C VAL A 162 -13.14 5.23 -8.91
N ASP A 163 -13.38 3.98 -8.51
CA ASP A 163 -12.41 2.88 -8.60
C ASP A 163 -12.62 2.11 -9.93
N SER A 164 -12.54 0.79 -9.96
CA SER A 164 -12.94 -0.07 -11.08
C SER A 164 -14.47 -0.11 -11.24
N HIS A 165 -14.98 -0.73 -12.31
CA HIS A 165 -16.42 -0.90 -12.50
C HIS A 165 -17.02 -1.84 -11.45
N GLU A 166 -16.22 -2.79 -10.93
CA GLU A 166 -16.65 -3.71 -9.87
C GLU A 166 -16.86 -3.03 -8.50
N LEU A 167 -15.99 -2.09 -8.11
CA LEU A 167 -16.06 -1.44 -6.80
C LEU A 167 -16.80 -0.09 -6.84
N GLY A 168 -16.72 0.61 -7.97
CA GLY A 168 -17.52 1.79 -8.27
C GLY A 168 -17.21 3.01 -7.41
N ARG A 169 -18.17 3.94 -7.39
CA ARG A 169 -18.00 5.30 -6.86
C ARG A 169 -17.97 5.37 -5.33
N THR A 170 -18.81 4.59 -4.66
CA THR A 170 -18.91 4.62 -3.19
C THR A 170 -17.59 4.21 -2.55
N TYR A 171 -16.99 3.12 -3.05
CA TYR A 171 -15.70 2.65 -2.57
C TYR A 171 -14.59 3.66 -2.86
N GLY A 172 -14.46 4.10 -4.12
CA GLY A 172 -13.42 5.05 -4.52
C GLY A 172 -13.48 6.34 -3.69
N THR A 173 -14.68 6.89 -3.49
CA THR A 173 -14.88 8.11 -2.69
C THR A 173 -14.52 7.91 -1.23
N ALA A 174 -14.96 6.81 -0.61
CA ALA A 174 -14.61 6.50 0.78
C ALA A 174 -13.09 6.38 0.95
N MET A 175 -12.40 5.68 0.05
CA MET A 175 -10.96 5.46 0.13
C MET A 175 -10.16 6.74 -0.11
N ALA A 176 -10.59 7.62 -1.01
CA ALA A 176 -10.01 8.93 -1.21
C ALA A 176 -10.11 9.80 0.05
N LEU A 177 -11.30 9.84 0.67
CA LEU A 177 -11.53 10.59 1.90
C LEU A 177 -10.72 10.02 3.08
N LEU A 178 -10.63 8.69 3.21
CA LEU A 178 -9.78 8.04 4.22
C LEU A 178 -8.30 8.38 4.01
N SER A 179 -7.84 8.38 2.76
CA SER A 179 -6.45 8.73 2.42
C SER A 179 -6.15 10.18 2.81
N LEU A 180 -7.04 11.11 2.50
CA LEU A 180 -6.92 12.52 2.90
C LEU A 180 -6.99 12.70 4.42
N ALA A 181 -7.87 11.97 5.10
CA ALA A 181 -8.03 12.06 6.55
C ALA A 181 -6.77 11.61 7.30
N VAL A 182 -6.09 10.58 6.80
CA VAL A 182 -4.81 10.11 7.37
C VAL A 182 -3.70 11.14 7.16
N LEU A 183 -3.72 11.89 6.06
CA LEU A 183 -2.70 12.89 5.72
C LEU A 183 -2.94 14.26 6.37
N ARG A 184 -3.86 14.38 7.34
CA ARG A 184 -4.11 15.64 8.05
C ARG A 184 -2.96 16.03 8.96
#